data_AF-A0AAW9KSP0-F1
#
_entry.id   AF-A0AAW9KSP0-F1
#
_cell.length_a   1.000
_cell.length_b   1.000
_cell.length_c   1.000
_cell.angle_alpha   90.00
_cell.angle_beta   90.00
_cell.angle_gamma   90.00
#
_symmetry.space_group_name_H-M   'P 1'
#
loop_
_entity.id
_entity.type
_entity.pdbx_description
1 polymer ?
#
loop_
_entity_poly.entity_id
_entity_poly.type
_entity_poly.pdbx_seq_one_letter_code
_entity_poly.pdbx_strand_id
1 'polypeptide(L)'
;YGCDTPGVENGPKVLIENNLLDIFNKSQQVCHMGEVHVKNVSSNDKYAANDKMKYLDEVVRSNVGLADKVYESLTNSYLPLVIGGDHSLALGSIAGSSKFFAEDLAVIWVDAHGDINTHETSP
;
A
#
# COMPACT_ATOMS: atom_id res chain seq x y z
N TYR A 1 -7.38 4.20 1.55
CA TYR A 1 -8.74 3.85 1.12
C TYR A 1 -8.71 2.38 0.85
N GLY A 2 -9.64 1.64 1.42
CA GLY A 2 -9.68 0.18 1.41
C GLY A 2 -10.39 -0.34 2.66
N CYS A 3 -10.40 0.46 3.73
CA CYS A 3 -11.45 0.48 4.74
C CYS A 3 -12.23 1.81 4.71
N ASP A 4 -13.41 1.84 5.35
CA ASP A 4 -14.29 3.02 5.45
C ASP A 4 -14.14 3.72 6.82
N THR A 5 -13.01 3.48 7.50
CA THR A 5 -12.70 4.01 8.83
C THR A 5 -11.48 4.93 8.75
N PRO A 6 -11.59 6.20 9.19
CA PRO A 6 -10.46 7.12 9.19
C PRO A 6 -9.45 6.73 10.29
N GLY A 7 -8.21 7.20 10.13
CA GLY A 7 -7.13 7.07 11.10
C GLY A 7 -5.90 6.37 10.55
N VAL A 8 -6.09 5.31 9.76
CA VAL A 8 -4.99 4.50 9.21
C VAL A 8 -4.05 5.31 8.31
N GLU A 9 -4.57 6.33 7.63
CA GLU A 9 -3.79 7.25 6.79
C GLU A 9 -2.70 8.00 7.57
N ASN A 10 -2.83 8.12 8.89
CA ASN A 10 -1.85 8.78 9.74
C ASN A 10 -0.72 7.85 10.20
N GLY A 11 -0.88 6.53 10.03
CA GLY A 11 0.08 5.51 10.49
C GLY A 11 1.52 5.77 10.05
N PRO A 12 1.78 6.02 8.74
CA PRO A 12 3.14 6.26 8.26
C PRO A 12 3.79 7.47 8.92
N LYS A 13 3.05 8.59 9.00
CA LYS A 13 3.51 9.81 9.65
C LYS A 13 3.86 9.58 11.11
N VAL A 14 2.98 8.93 11.88
CA VAL A 14 3.19 8.64 13.30
C VAL A 14 4.44 7.79 13.49
N LEU A 15 4.67 6.78 12.66
CA LEU A 15 5.88 5.95 12.76
C LEU A 15 7.16 6.75 12.48
N ILE A 16 7.15 7.60 11.45
CA ILE A 16 8.28 8.46 11.12
C ILE A 16 8.57 9.44 12.27
N GLU A 17 7.56 10.09 12.83
CA GLU A 17 7.67 10.99 13.99
C GLU A 17 8.17 10.26 15.25
N ASN A 18 8.00 8.94 15.33
CA ASN A 18 8.51 8.09 16.40
C ASN A 18 9.86 7.43 16.06
N ASN A 19 10.73 8.16 15.34
CA ASN A 19 12.13 7.82 15.08
C ASN A 19 12.35 6.56 14.23
N LEU A 20 11.37 6.13 13.43
CA LEU A 20 11.53 4.93 12.60
C LEU A 20 12.76 5.01 11.68
N LEU A 21 12.97 6.16 11.03
CA LEU A 21 14.12 6.35 10.13
C LEU A 21 15.45 6.27 10.90
N ASP A 22 15.53 6.85 12.09
CA ASP A 22 16.72 6.79 12.92
C ASP A 22 17.04 5.38 13.40
N ILE A 23 16.00 4.56 13.65
CA ILE A 23 16.17 3.14 14.00
C ILE A 23 16.84 2.39 12.85
N PHE A 24 16.35 2.54 11.62
CA PHE A 24 16.94 1.87 10.46
C PHE A 24 18.33 2.41 10.10
N ASN A 25 18.55 3.72 10.22
CA ASN A 25 19.85 4.34 9.93
C ASN A 25 20.99 3.88 10.85
N LYS A 26 20.69 3.19 11.97
CA LYS A 26 21.72 2.59 12.84
C LYS A 26 22.40 1.37 12.21
N SER A 27 21.75 0.68 11.28
CA SER A 27 22.23 -0.59 10.73
C SER A 27 22.21 -0.67 9.20
N GLN A 28 21.48 0.22 8.52
CA GLN A 28 21.28 0.17 7.08
C GLN A 28 21.28 1.58 6.48
N GLN A 29 21.60 1.68 5.19
CA GLN A 29 21.40 2.91 4.42
C GLN A 29 19.92 3.04 4.08
N VAL A 30 19.28 4.11 4.54
CA VAL A 30 17.87 4.38 4.27
C VAL A 30 17.72 5.41 3.16
N CYS A 31 16.95 5.07 2.12
CA CYS A 31 16.50 6.02 1.10
C CYS A 31 15.00 6.28 1.27
N HIS A 32 14.63 7.50 1.65
CA HIS A 32 13.22 7.86 1.80
C HIS A 32 12.62 8.31 0.46
N MET A 33 11.76 7.47 -0.13
CA MET A 33 11.16 7.70 -1.46
C MET A 33 9.90 8.59 -1.45
N GLY A 34 9.54 9.13 -0.28
CA GLY A 34 8.34 9.95 -0.08
C GLY A 34 7.04 9.15 -0.09
N GLU A 35 5.92 9.88 -0.17
CA GLU A 35 4.57 9.32 -0.05
C GLU A 35 3.94 9.02 -1.43
N VAL A 36 3.00 8.08 -1.45
CA VAL A 36 2.11 7.86 -2.59
C VAL A 36 0.96 8.87 -2.52
N HIS A 37 0.69 9.57 -3.61
CA HIS A 37 -0.39 10.54 -3.65
C HIS A 37 -1.78 9.87 -3.66
N VAL A 38 -2.49 10.01 -2.55
CA VAL A 38 -3.89 9.57 -2.39
C VAL A 38 -4.81 10.79 -2.42
N LYS A 39 -5.76 10.82 -3.35
CA LYS A 39 -6.72 11.90 -3.51
C LYS A 39 -7.83 11.74 -2.49
N ASN A 40 -8.18 12.82 -1.80
CA ASN A 40 -9.36 12.79 -0.93
C ASN A 40 -10.65 12.66 -1.75
N VAL A 41 -11.39 11.57 -1.54
CA VAL A 41 -12.70 11.28 -2.10
C VAL A 41 -13.76 11.46 -1.01
N SER A 42 -14.81 12.23 -1.32
CA SER A 42 -15.96 12.40 -0.42
C SER A 42 -16.60 11.04 -0.12
N SER A 43 -17.03 10.84 1.12
CA SER A 43 -17.74 9.61 1.52
C SER A 43 -19.08 9.43 0.79
N ASN A 44 -19.67 10.52 0.26
CA ASN A 44 -20.85 10.46 -0.60
C ASN A 44 -20.55 9.82 -1.97
N ASP A 45 -19.30 9.89 -2.43
CA ASP A 45 -18.87 9.41 -3.75
C ASP A 45 -18.18 8.03 -3.65
N LYS A 46 -18.28 7.36 -2.50
CA LYS A 46 -17.55 6.11 -2.27
C LYS A 46 -17.94 4.97 -3.23
N TYR A 47 -19.12 5.00 -3.82
CA TYR A 47 -19.57 4.00 -4.81
C TYR A 47 -19.63 4.56 -6.23
N ALA A 48 -19.04 5.74 -6.50
CA ALA A 48 -19.16 6.41 -7.80
C ALA A 48 -18.65 5.56 -8.98
N ALA A 49 -17.65 4.71 -8.75
CA ALA A 49 -17.05 3.85 -9.77
C ALA A 49 -17.59 2.42 -9.77
N ASN A 50 -18.24 1.98 -8.70
CA ASN A 50 -18.76 0.61 -8.55
C ASN A 50 -19.78 0.50 -7.42
N ASP A 51 -20.82 -0.28 -7.66
CA ASP A 51 -21.98 -0.44 -6.77
C ASP A 51 -21.67 -1.17 -5.46
N LYS A 52 -20.56 -1.93 -5.40
CA LYS A 52 -20.16 -2.74 -4.23
C LYS A 52 -18.78 -2.37 -3.68
N MET A 53 -17.83 -2.02 -4.54
CA MET A 53 -16.46 -1.71 -4.15
C MET A 53 -16.30 -0.22 -3.82
N LYS A 54 -16.05 0.08 -2.55
CA LYS A 54 -15.84 1.44 -2.07
C LYS A 54 -14.53 2.02 -2.61
N TYR A 55 -14.57 3.27 -3.06
CA TYR A 55 -13.44 4.09 -3.50
C TYR A 55 -12.59 3.45 -4.61
N LEU A 56 -13.18 2.56 -5.43
CA LEU A 56 -12.46 1.69 -6.37
C LEU A 56 -11.41 2.44 -7.23
N ASP A 57 -11.81 3.53 -7.89
CA ASP A 57 -10.89 4.30 -8.74
C ASP A 57 -9.66 4.78 -7.98
N GLU A 58 -9.84 5.25 -6.75
CA GLU A 58 -8.75 5.78 -5.95
C GLU A 58 -7.86 4.67 -5.37
N VAL A 59 -8.45 3.53 -4.98
CA VAL A 59 -7.71 2.33 -4.58
C VAL A 59 -6.83 1.85 -5.73
N VAL A 60 -7.38 1.74 -6.94
CA VAL A 60 -6.62 1.32 -8.13
C VAL A 60 -5.54 2.33 -8.46
N ARG A 61 -5.88 3.62 -8.55
CA ARG A 61 -4.95 4.69 -8.93
C ARG A 61 -3.75 4.79 -7.99
N SER A 62 -3.99 4.74 -6.68
CA SER A 62 -2.92 4.80 -5.67
C SER A 62 -2.04 3.55 -5.71
N ASN A 63 -2.62 2.37 -5.92
CA ASN A 63 -1.86 1.12 -6.04
C ASN A 63 -1.02 1.03 -7.32
N VAL A 64 -1.47 1.60 -8.44
CA VAL A 64 -0.63 1.73 -9.65
C VAL A 64 0.61 2.58 -9.36
N GLY A 65 0.43 3.74 -8.72
CA GLY A 65 1.55 4.61 -8.34
C GLY A 65 2.49 3.96 -7.30
N LEU A 66 1.94 3.17 -6.38
CA LEU A 66 2.74 2.39 -5.42
C LEU A 66 3.55 1.29 -6.12
N ALA A 67 2.95 0.55 -7.05
CA ALA A 67 3.63 -0.49 -7.82
C ALA A 67 4.82 0.07 -8.60
N ASP A 68 4.67 1.24 -9.22
CA ASP A 68 5.76 1.92 -9.92
C ASP A 68 6.92 2.27 -8.99
N LYS A 69 6.63 2.82 -7.79
CA LYS A 69 7.66 3.14 -6.79
C LYS A 69 8.36 1.90 -6.23
N VAL A 70 7.62 0.83 -5.97
CA VAL A 70 8.19 -0.43 -5.48
C VAL A 70 9.11 -1.05 -6.54
N TYR A 71 8.65 -1.08 -7.79
CA TYR A 71 9.47 -1.53 -8.91
C TYR A 71 10.73 -0.66 -9.06
N GLU A 72 10.59 0.67 -9.00
CA GLU A 72 11.72 1.60 -9.03
C GLU A 72 12.73 1.31 -7.90
N SER A 73 12.27 1.11 -6.67
CA SER A 73 13.12 0.76 -5.51
C SER A 73 13.96 -0.50 -5.79
N LEU A 74 13.31 -1.57 -6.24
CA LEU A 74 13.95 -2.85 -6.54
C LEU A 74 14.95 -2.72 -7.70
N THR A 75 14.59 -2.00 -8.78
CA THR A 75 15.50 -1.77 -9.91
C THR A 75 16.74 -0.97 -9.52
N ASN A 76 16.64 -0.13 -8.49
CA ASN A 76 17.77 0.61 -7.92
C ASN A 76 18.51 -0.19 -6.83
N SER A 77 18.29 -1.50 -6.73
CA SER A 77 18.92 -2.39 -5.74
C SER A 77 18.61 -2.04 -4.27
N TYR A 78 17.46 -1.42 -4.01
CA TYR A 78 16.93 -1.21 -2.67
C TYR A 78 15.87 -2.24 -2.33
N LEU A 79 15.82 -2.65 -1.06
CA LEU A 79 14.70 -3.43 -0.53
C LEU A 79 13.57 -2.45 -0.15
N PRO A 80 12.39 -2.53 -0.80
CA PRO A 80 11.27 -1.63 -0.49
C PRO A 80 10.67 -1.95 0.89
N LEU A 81 10.56 -0.92 1.73
CA LEU A 81 9.72 -0.93 2.92
C LEU A 81 8.52 0.00 2.68
N VAL A 82 7.35 -0.59 2.47
CA VAL A 82 6.09 0.16 2.29
C VAL A 82 5.42 0.29 3.64
N ILE A 83 5.18 1.52 4.08
CA ILE A 83 4.48 1.82 5.33
C ILE A 83 3.11 2.36 4.97
N GLY A 84 2.10 1.68 5.48
CA GLY A 84 0.75 1.80 4.98
C GLY A 84 -0.24 2.55 5.85
N GLY A 85 -1.39 2.79 5.21
CA GLY A 85 -2.68 2.78 5.88
C GLY A 85 -3.26 1.36 5.88
N ASP A 86 -4.46 1.18 5.32
CA ASP A 86 -5.14 -0.13 5.24
C ASP A 86 -4.46 -1.15 4.30
N HIS A 87 -4.83 -2.43 4.41
CA HIS A 87 -4.16 -3.53 3.72
C HIS A 87 -4.34 -3.55 2.19
N SER A 88 -5.23 -2.72 1.62
CA SER A 88 -5.42 -2.67 0.16
C SER A 88 -4.15 -2.24 -0.61
N LEU A 89 -3.19 -1.58 0.06
CA LEU A 89 -1.88 -1.25 -0.50
C LEU A 89 -1.06 -2.47 -0.92
N ALA A 90 -1.40 -3.67 -0.40
CA ALA A 90 -0.75 -4.91 -0.77
C ALA A 90 -0.88 -5.19 -2.28
N LEU A 91 -1.95 -4.71 -2.91
CA LEU A 91 -2.13 -4.80 -4.37
C LEU A 91 -0.95 -4.16 -5.10
N GLY A 92 -0.59 -2.93 -4.73
CA GLY A 92 0.50 -2.19 -5.35
C GLY A 92 1.87 -2.75 -4.98
N SER A 93 2.10 -3.08 -3.71
CA SER A 93 3.41 -3.58 -3.27
C SER A 93 3.74 -4.95 -3.88
N ILE A 94 2.76 -5.86 -3.96
CA ILE A 94 2.93 -7.16 -4.59
C ILE A 94 3.03 -7.01 -6.11
N ALA A 95 2.22 -6.16 -6.75
CA ALA A 95 2.31 -5.94 -8.19
C ALA A 95 3.68 -5.40 -8.62
N GLY A 96 4.21 -4.39 -7.91
CA GLY A 96 5.55 -3.85 -8.18
C GLY A 96 6.66 -4.88 -7.97
N SER A 97 6.55 -5.69 -6.92
CA SER A 97 7.50 -6.77 -6.63
C SER A 97 7.42 -7.88 -7.68
N SER A 98 6.21 -8.30 -8.07
CA SER A 98 5.97 -9.33 -9.09
C SER A 98 6.49 -8.89 -10.45
N LYS A 99 6.38 -7.60 -10.79
CA LYS A 99 6.98 -7.05 -12.01
C LYS A 99 8.51 -7.18 -12.04
N PHE A 100 9.18 -7.12 -10.89
CA PHE A 100 10.64 -7.24 -10.78
C PHE A 100 11.11 -8.71 -10.71
N PHE A 101 10.49 -9.52 -9.85
CA PHE A 101 10.88 -10.91 -9.59
C PHE A 101 10.25 -11.92 -10.57
N ALA A 102 9.24 -11.50 -11.33
CA ALA A 102 8.44 -12.36 -12.20
C ALA A 102 7.88 -13.58 -11.43
N GLU A 103 8.23 -14.79 -11.87
CA GLU A 103 7.78 -16.06 -11.27
C GLU A 103 8.52 -16.43 -9.98
N ASP A 104 9.60 -15.71 -9.63
CA ASP A 104 10.41 -15.97 -8.43
C ASP A 104 9.97 -15.11 -7.23
N LEU A 105 8.65 -15.01 -7.02
CA LEU A 105 8.04 -14.29 -5.90
C LEU A 105 7.18 -15.23 -5.07
N ALA A 106 7.38 -15.20 -3.75
CA ALA A 106 6.49 -15.80 -2.77
C ALA A 106 6.00 -14.73 -1.79
N VAL A 107 4.77 -14.91 -1.27
CA VAL A 107 4.16 -14.00 -0.31
C VAL A 107 3.96 -14.72 1.02
N ILE A 108 4.49 -14.14 2.09
CA ILE A 108 4.17 -14.53 3.47
C ILE A 108 3.18 -13.49 3.99
N TRP A 109 1.93 -13.91 4.17
CA TRP A 109 0.85 -13.05 4.65
C TRP A 109 0.60 -13.31 6.14
N VAL A 110 0.87 -12.32 6.98
CA VAL A 110 0.66 -12.42 8.44
C VAL A 110 -0.45 -11.46 8.83
N ASP A 111 -1.66 -11.99 8.99
CA ASP A 111 -2.84 -11.21 9.36
C ASP A 111 -3.82 -12.10 10.15
N ALA A 112 -4.72 -11.48 10.91
CA ALA A 112 -5.85 -12.17 11.53
C ALA A 112 -6.91 -12.58 10.48
N HIS A 113 -6.93 -11.91 9.32
CA HIS A 113 -7.87 -12.13 8.24
C HIS A 113 -7.18 -12.74 7.01
N GLY A 114 -7.96 -13.39 6.15
CA GLY A 114 -7.42 -13.94 4.90
C GLY A 114 -7.31 -12.92 3.77
N ASP A 115 -7.98 -11.77 3.87
CA ASP A 115 -8.03 -10.69 2.85
C ASP A 115 -8.24 -11.17 1.41
N ILE A 116 -8.99 -12.26 1.26
CA ILE A 116 -9.19 -12.99 -0.01
C ILE A 116 -10.63 -12.91 -0.52
N ASN A 117 -11.46 -12.04 0.06
CA ASN A 117 -12.81 -11.83 -0.44
C ASN A 117 -12.75 -11.22 -1.84
N THR A 118 -13.67 -11.67 -2.69
CA THR A 118 -13.95 -11.03 -3.97
C THR A 118 -15.02 -9.96 -3.80
N HIS A 119 -15.25 -9.17 -4.85
CA HIS A 119 -16.38 -8.23 -4.91
C HIS A 119 -17.77 -8.92 -4.78
N GLU A 120 -17.83 -10.25 -4.96
CA GLU A 120 -19.06 -11.04 -4.81
C GLU A 120 -19.23 -11.58 -3.39
N THR A 121 -18.13 -11.86 -2.67
CA THR A 121 -18.13 -12.51 -1.36
C THR A 121 -17.91 -11.57 -0.19
N SER A 122 -17.53 -10.31 -0.44
CA SER A 122 -17.47 -9.27 0.59
C SER A 122 -18.86 -9.06 1.22
N PRO A 123 -18.98 -9.05 2.57
CA PRO A 123 -20.25 -8.84 3.27
C PRO A 123 -20.89 -7.46 3.03
#